data_AF-A0A2W5V7V7-F1
#
_entry.id   AF-A0A2W5V7V7-F1
#
_cell.length_a   1.000
_cell.length_b   1.000
_cell.length_c   1.000
_cell.angle_alpha   90.00
_cell.angle_beta   90.00
_cell.angle_gamma   90.00
#
_symmetry.space_group_name_H-M   'P 1'
#
loop_
_entity.id
_entity.type
_entity.pdbx_description
1 polymer ?
#
loop_
_entity_poly.entity_id
_entity_poly.type
_entity_poly.pdbx_seq_one_letter_code
_entity_poly.pdbx_strand_id
1 'polypeptide(L)'
;MAALTTAEAVCNLALGLVGQRQFIDRLDEPSTEAQVATVYYEQTRNKVLAAFRWRFATQRAVLALTAETRSGWTFAYAAPAKMLVAQRIFDGNRNPGEGEEIPFAKELNDAGDGYLILTDQPDAELIFTRELTTVALFPPHFVDALAAHLAVCFAGALPVKPQLMPGFQMAAERSLLTAAAIDANEAVADPAPESKTIRIRRR
;
A
#
# COMPACT_ATOMS: atom_id res chain seq x y z
N MET A 1 25.05 1.50 -7.72
CA MET A 1 24.37 2.38 -6.76
C MET A 1 24.09 1.57 -5.52
N ALA A 2 24.50 2.01 -4.33
CA ALA A 2 24.15 1.31 -3.10
C ALA A 2 22.62 1.28 -2.98
N ALA A 3 22.05 0.11 -2.72
CA ALA A 3 20.62 0.00 -2.47
C ALA A 3 20.29 0.79 -1.20
N LEU A 4 19.28 1.66 -1.27
CA LEU A 4 18.74 2.34 -0.09
C LEU A 4 18.09 1.27 0.78
N THR A 5 18.61 1.09 1.99
CA THR A 5 18.20 -0.02 2.88
C THR A 5 17.60 0.46 4.19
N THR A 6 17.55 1.76 4.43
CA THR A 6 17.10 2.36 5.69
C THR A 6 16.08 3.48 5.46
N ALA A 7 15.27 3.76 6.48
CA ALA A 7 14.25 4.81 6.43
C ALA A 7 14.88 6.20 6.32
N GLU A 8 15.97 6.41 7.06
CA GLU A 8 16.80 7.62 7.05
C GLU A 8 17.25 7.97 5.64
N ALA A 9 17.66 6.96 4.87
CA ALA A 9 18.15 7.19 3.52
C ALA A 9 17.03 7.66 2.56
N VAL A 10 15.80 7.17 2.74
CA VAL A 10 14.61 7.65 2.01
C VAL A 10 14.24 9.08 2.46
N CYS A 11 14.31 9.37 3.75
CA CYS A 11 14.09 10.72 4.28
C CYS A 11 15.15 11.70 3.74
N ASN A 12 16.41 11.29 3.63
CA ASN A 12 17.48 12.11 3.07
C ASN A 12 17.26 12.41 1.58
N LEU A 13 16.70 11.48 0.81
CA LEU A 13 16.26 11.79 -0.55
C LEU A 13 15.20 12.90 -0.56
N ALA A 14 14.18 12.79 0.31
CA ALA A 14 13.14 13.80 0.42
C ALA A 14 13.67 15.17 0.87
N LEU A 15 14.59 15.20 1.85
CA LEU A 15 15.29 16.42 2.30
C LEU A 15 16.08 17.06 1.14
N GLY A 16 16.77 16.25 0.34
CA GLY A 16 17.48 16.72 -0.84
C GLY A 16 16.53 17.30 -1.90
N LEU A 17 15.38 16.67 -2.13
CA LEU A 17 14.36 17.15 -3.08
C LEU A 17 13.82 18.54 -2.71
N VAL A 18 13.62 18.82 -1.42
CA VAL A 18 13.16 20.15 -0.96
C VAL A 18 14.30 21.16 -0.82
N GLY A 19 15.55 20.76 -1.10
CA GLY A 19 16.73 21.62 -1.07
C GLY A 19 17.35 21.82 0.32
N GLN A 20 17.01 20.98 1.30
CA GLN A 20 17.74 20.97 2.56
C GLN A 20 19.17 20.49 2.36
N ARG A 21 20.09 21.06 3.14
CA ARG A 21 21.52 20.68 3.13
C ARG A 21 21.91 19.84 4.34
N GLN A 22 21.08 19.84 5.38
CA GLN A 22 21.27 19.00 6.54
C GLN A 22 20.55 17.68 6.28
N PHE A 23 21.31 16.59 6.38
CA PHE A 23 20.84 15.22 6.29
C PHE A 23 20.94 14.57 7.66
N ILE A 24 20.15 13.53 7.86
CA ILE A 24 20.06 12.81 9.13
C ILE A 24 20.84 11.50 9.04
N ASP A 25 21.51 11.12 10.12
CA ASP A 25 22.15 9.81 10.25
C ASP A 25 21.23 8.81 10.96
N ARG A 26 20.36 9.31 11.86
CA ARG A 26 19.38 8.52 12.60
C ARG A 26 18.04 9.26 12.71
N LEU A 27 16.93 8.54 12.69
CA LEU A 27 15.61 9.15 12.91
C LEU A 27 15.42 9.75 14.32
N ASP A 28 16.13 9.23 15.32
CA ASP A 28 16.03 9.64 16.73
C ASP A 28 17.08 10.69 17.17
N GLU A 29 17.82 11.28 16.24
CA GLU A 29 18.78 12.33 16.56
C GLU A 29 18.09 13.68 16.86
N PRO A 30 18.73 14.57 17.64
CA PRO A 30 18.12 15.83 18.07
C PRO A 30 18.21 16.94 17.00
N SER A 31 17.82 16.65 15.76
CA SER A 31 17.75 17.62 14.66
C SER A 31 16.28 17.91 14.27
N THR A 32 16.02 19.08 13.72
CA THR A 32 14.67 19.46 13.27
C THR A 32 14.23 18.54 12.12
N GLU A 33 15.15 18.21 11.22
CA GLU A 33 14.95 17.32 10.09
C GLU A 33 14.55 15.92 10.53
N ALA A 34 15.22 15.37 11.56
CA ALA A 34 14.91 14.06 12.11
C ALA A 34 13.57 14.02 12.83
N GLN A 35 13.20 15.09 13.54
CA GLN A 35 11.88 15.23 14.15
C GLN A 35 10.77 15.22 13.08
N VAL A 36 10.94 16.01 12.02
CA VAL A 36 9.99 16.04 10.89
C VAL A 36 9.94 14.67 10.19
N ALA A 37 11.09 14.05 9.94
CA ALA A 37 11.16 12.72 9.32
C ALA A 37 10.43 11.67 10.16
N THR A 38 10.64 11.63 11.47
CA THR A 38 9.98 10.71 12.40
C THR A 38 8.46 10.87 12.39
N VAL A 39 7.97 12.12 12.34
CA VAL A 39 6.52 12.40 12.32
C VAL A 39 5.87 11.89 11.02
N TYR A 40 6.48 12.13 9.87
CA TYR A 40 5.81 11.89 8.59
C TYR A 40 6.15 10.55 7.93
N TYR A 41 7.28 9.92 8.25
CA TYR A 41 7.77 8.76 7.52
C TYR A 41 6.77 7.60 7.49
N GLU A 42 6.32 7.15 8.66
CA GLU A 42 5.44 5.99 8.78
C GLU A 42 4.08 6.24 8.10
N GLN A 43 3.46 7.39 8.39
CA GLN A 43 2.17 7.75 7.81
C GLN A 43 2.25 7.87 6.29
N THR A 44 3.30 8.48 5.76
CA THR A 44 3.47 8.67 4.32
C THR A 44 3.76 7.35 3.63
N ARG A 45 4.62 6.50 4.20
CA ARG A 45 4.88 5.15 3.71
C ARG A 45 3.58 4.36 3.62
N ASN A 46 2.79 4.35 4.69
CA ASN A 46 1.54 3.60 4.73
C ASN A 46 0.52 4.16 3.73
N LYS A 47 0.45 5.49 3.55
CA LYS A 47 -0.38 6.14 2.52
C LYS A 47 0.02 5.75 1.09
N VAL A 48 1.32 5.77 0.79
CA VAL A 48 1.83 5.43 -0.55
C VAL A 48 1.66 3.93 -0.82
N LEU A 49 1.91 3.07 0.17
CA LEU A 49 1.60 1.62 0.09
C LEU A 49 0.11 1.38 -0.15
N ALA A 50 -0.78 2.12 0.51
CA ALA A 50 -2.23 1.94 0.35
C ALA A 50 -2.79 2.48 -0.98
N ALA A 51 -2.03 3.30 -1.71
CA ALA A 51 -2.52 3.97 -2.91
C ALA A 51 -2.73 3.03 -4.11
N PHE A 52 -1.97 1.93 -4.20
CA PHE A 52 -2.04 0.96 -5.29
C PHE A 52 -1.90 -0.48 -4.78
N ARG A 53 -2.25 -1.44 -5.65
CA ARG A 53 -2.04 -2.87 -5.39
C ARG A 53 -0.62 -3.28 -5.75
N TRP A 54 0.36 -2.77 -4.99
CA TRP A 54 1.77 -3.04 -5.20
C TRP A 54 2.08 -4.54 -5.07
N ARG A 55 2.76 -5.13 -6.06
CA ARG A 55 3.10 -6.55 -6.05
C ARG A 55 4.06 -6.88 -4.92
N PHE A 56 5.10 -6.07 -4.71
CA PHE A 56 6.12 -6.29 -3.68
C PHE A 56 5.56 -6.23 -2.25
N ALA A 57 4.42 -5.58 -2.03
CA ALA A 57 3.73 -5.47 -0.75
C ALA A 57 2.43 -6.28 -0.67
N THR A 58 2.12 -7.08 -1.69
CA THR A 58 0.94 -7.94 -1.69
C THR A 58 1.23 -9.24 -0.96
N GLN A 59 0.37 -9.58 0.00
CA GLN A 59 0.43 -10.83 0.76
C GLN A 59 -0.92 -11.54 0.73
N ARG A 60 -0.90 -12.84 0.97
CA ARG A 60 -2.10 -13.65 1.21
C ARG A 60 -2.10 -14.24 2.61
N ALA A 61 -3.28 -14.40 3.19
CA ALA A 61 -3.46 -15.09 4.46
C ALA A 61 -4.82 -15.79 4.52
N VAL A 62 -4.82 -17.01 5.02
CA VAL A 62 -6.05 -17.70 5.44
C VAL A 62 -6.60 -16.95 6.65
N LEU A 63 -7.88 -16.58 6.60
CA LEU A 63 -8.51 -15.78 7.61
C LEU A 63 -9.02 -16.63 8.77
N ALA A 64 -8.87 -16.11 10.00
CA ALA A 64 -9.37 -16.77 11.19
C ALA A 64 -10.84 -16.41 11.43
N LEU A 65 -11.71 -17.41 11.48
CA LEU A 65 -13.14 -17.21 11.73
C LEU A 65 -13.35 -16.67 13.15
N THR A 66 -14.22 -15.69 13.28
CA THR A 66 -14.60 -15.10 14.58
C THR A 66 -15.96 -15.61 15.04
N ALA A 67 -16.30 -15.37 16.30
CA ALA A 67 -17.65 -15.62 16.82
C ALA A 67 -18.62 -14.45 16.54
N GLU A 68 -18.10 -13.31 16.05
CA GLU A 68 -18.92 -12.16 15.69
C GLU A 68 -19.75 -12.46 14.44
N THR A 69 -20.92 -11.83 14.33
CA THR A 69 -21.81 -12.01 13.18
C THR A 69 -22.30 -10.66 12.68
N ARG A 70 -22.55 -10.54 11.37
CA ARG A 70 -23.09 -9.33 10.74
C ARG A 70 -24.23 -9.73 9.83
N SER A 71 -25.39 -9.11 10.01
CA SER A 71 -26.58 -9.43 9.22
C SER A 71 -26.30 -9.25 7.73
N GLY A 72 -26.65 -10.25 6.93
CA GLY A 72 -26.43 -10.25 5.48
C GLY A 72 -25.12 -10.89 5.02
N TRP A 73 -24.26 -11.33 5.95
CA TRP A 73 -23.02 -12.07 5.65
C TRP A 73 -23.01 -13.41 6.38
N THR A 74 -22.53 -14.45 5.70
CA THR A 74 -22.46 -15.80 6.27
C THR A 74 -21.31 -15.94 7.28
N PHE A 75 -20.17 -15.28 7.02
CA PHE A 75 -18.98 -15.38 7.85
C PHE A 75 -18.39 -14.02 8.18
N ALA A 76 -17.83 -13.91 9.39
CA ALA A 76 -17.00 -12.79 9.81
C ALA A 76 -15.64 -13.30 10.26
N TYR A 77 -14.58 -12.85 9.60
CA TYR A 77 -13.22 -13.23 9.90
C TYR A 77 -12.40 -12.07 10.46
N ALA A 78 -11.41 -12.36 11.29
CA ALA A 78 -10.47 -11.35 11.76
C ALA A 78 -9.57 -10.90 10.60
N ALA A 79 -9.45 -9.59 10.39
CA ALA A 79 -8.52 -9.05 9.40
C ALA A 79 -7.07 -9.41 9.79
N PRO A 80 -6.19 -9.71 8.81
CA PRO A 80 -4.79 -10.01 9.10
C PRO A 80 -4.08 -8.83 9.78
N ALA A 81 -3.16 -9.14 10.70
CA ALA A 81 -2.29 -8.14 11.29
C ALA A 81 -1.49 -7.41 10.20
N LYS A 82 -1.22 -6.11 10.40
CA LYS A 82 -0.46 -5.27 9.46
C LYS A 82 -1.10 -5.17 8.07
N MET A 83 -2.41 -5.34 7.95
CA MET A 83 -3.14 -5.10 6.71
C MET A 83 -3.43 -3.60 6.53
N LEU A 84 -2.98 -3.03 5.41
CA LEU A 84 -3.34 -1.66 5.01
C LEU A 84 -4.63 -1.63 4.18
N VAL A 85 -4.71 -2.51 3.18
CA VAL A 85 -5.83 -2.54 2.22
C VAL A 85 -6.20 -3.98 1.92
N ALA A 86 -7.46 -4.36 2.16
CA ALA A 86 -8.02 -5.61 1.68
C ALA A 86 -8.27 -5.51 0.17
N GLN A 87 -7.75 -6.43 -0.64
CA GLN A 87 -7.85 -6.35 -2.11
C GLN A 87 -8.92 -7.28 -2.68
N ARG A 88 -8.87 -8.58 -2.36
CA ARG A 88 -9.86 -9.57 -2.79
C ARG A 88 -9.81 -10.85 -1.97
N ILE A 89 -10.90 -11.60 -1.95
CA ILE A 89 -10.89 -13.00 -1.52
C ILE A 89 -10.31 -13.89 -2.63
N PHE A 90 -9.49 -14.86 -2.25
CA PHE A 90 -8.91 -15.88 -3.12
C PHE A 90 -9.64 -17.20 -2.90
N ASP A 91 -10.10 -17.78 -4.01
CA ASP A 91 -10.90 -19.00 -4.10
C ASP A 91 -10.24 -20.06 -4.99
N GLY A 92 -8.93 -19.94 -5.22
CA GLY A 92 -8.20 -20.73 -6.20
C GLY A 92 -8.25 -20.16 -7.62
N ASN A 93 -9.16 -19.23 -7.92
CA ASN A 93 -9.21 -18.58 -9.23
C ASN A 93 -8.24 -17.39 -9.28
N ARG A 94 -7.20 -17.53 -10.11
CA ARG A 94 -6.18 -16.48 -10.31
C ARG A 94 -6.66 -15.35 -11.20
N ASN A 95 -7.63 -15.63 -12.09
CA ASN A 95 -8.13 -14.70 -13.10
C ASN A 95 -9.66 -14.80 -13.20
N PRO A 96 -10.39 -14.36 -12.16
CA PRO A 96 -11.85 -14.38 -12.17
C PRO A 96 -12.39 -13.57 -13.34
N GLY A 97 -13.38 -14.13 -14.03
CA GLY A 97 -14.16 -13.41 -15.03
C GLY A 97 -15.04 -12.33 -14.41
N GLU A 98 -15.68 -11.54 -15.26
CA GLU A 98 -16.64 -10.53 -14.83
C GLU A 98 -17.76 -11.14 -13.98
N GLY A 99 -17.95 -10.61 -12.76
CA GLY A 99 -18.94 -11.11 -11.79
C GLY A 99 -18.58 -12.44 -11.12
N GLU A 100 -17.36 -12.96 -11.33
CA GLU A 100 -16.85 -14.15 -10.62
C GLU A 100 -16.01 -13.77 -9.37
N GLU A 101 -15.74 -12.48 -9.14
CA GLU A 101 -15.10 -12.05 -7.89
C GLU A 101 -16.01 -12.28 -6.69
N ILE A 102 -15.44 -12.84 -5.63
CA ILE A 102 -16.15 -13.07 -4.38
C ILE A 102 -16.35 -11.74 -3.65
N PRO A 103 -17.61 -11.36 -3.35
CA PRO A 103 -17.89 -10.17 -2.56
C PRO A 103 -17.34 -10.29 -1.14
N PHE A 104 -16.83 -9.18 -0.62
CA PHE A 104 -16.49 -9.05 0.79
C PHE A 104 -16.69 -7.61 1.25
N ALA A 105 -16.85 -7.42 2.56
CA ALA A 105 -16.85 -6.12 3.20
C ALA A 105 -15.82 -6.06 4.33
N LYS A 106 -15.32 -4.86 4.63
CA LYS A 106 -14.47 -4.59 5.80
C LYS A 106 -15.23 -3.72 6.78
N GLU A 107 -15.37 -4.19 8.02
CA GLU A 107 -16.05 -3.46 9.09
C GLU A 107 -15.20 -3.46 10.37
N LEU A 108 -15.49 -2.60 11.34
CA LEU A 108 -14.87 -2.68 12.67
C LEU A 108 -15.39 -3.91 13.42
N ASN A 109 -14.53 -4.54 14.22
CA ASN A 109 -14.98 -5.51 15.22
C ASN A 109 -15.75 -4.81 16.36
N ASP A 110 -16.46 -5.58 17.16
CA ASP A 110 -17.28 -5.05 18.25
C ASP A 110 -16.45 -4.35 19.34
N ALA A 111 -15.18 -4.74 19.51
CA ALA A 111 -14.25 -4.09 20.43
C ALA A 111 -13.70 -2.74 19.91
N GLY A 112 -13.81 -2.46 18.61
CA GLY A 112 -13.31 -1.23 17.98
C GLY A 112 -11.79 -1.13 17.87
N ASP A 113 -11.05 -2.19 18.16
CA ASP A 113 -9.58 -2.26 18.12
C ASP A 113 -9.04 -3.04 16.91
N GLY A 114 -9.93 -3.53 16.06
CA GLY A 114 -9.60 -4.31 14.88
C GLY A 114 -10.66 -4.23 13.78
N TYR A 115 -10.41 -4.96 12.70
CA TYR A 115 -11.33 -5.06 11.57
C TYR A 115 -11.78 -6.50 11.35
N LEU A 116 -13.01 -6.64 10.90
CA LEU A 116 -13.58 -7.87 10.34
C LEU A 116 -13.53 -7.83 8.81
N ILE A 117 -13.36 -9.00 8.22
CA ILE A 117 -13.58 -9.27 6.81
C ILE A 117 -14.82 -10.15 6.71
N LEU A 118 -15.88 -9.60 6.13
CA LEU A 118 -17.17 -10.26 5.97
C LEU A 118 -17.26 -10.83 4.57
N THR A 119 -17.62 -12.09 4.43
CA THR A 119 -17.79 -12.76 3.12
C THR A 119 -18.65 -14.01 3.27
N ASP A 120 -19.21 -14.49 2.17
CA ASP A 120 -19.95 -15.75 2.12
C ASP A 120 -19.06 -16.95 1.76
N GLN A 121 -17.76 -16.70 1.52
CA GLN A 121 -16.78 -17.75 1.25
C GLN A 121 -16.36 -18.46 2.54
N PRO A 122 -16.55 -19.80 2.66
CA PRO A 122 -15.97 -20.58 3.74
C PRO A 122 -14.44 -20.67 3.59
N ASP A 123 -13.74 -20.78 4.72
CA ASP A 123 -12.27 -20.88 4.80
C ASP A 123 -11.55 -19.82 3.96
N ALA A 124 -12.04 -18.58 4.03
CA ALA A 124 -11.64 -17.51 3.13
C ALA A 124 -10.13 -17.18 3.24
N GLU A 125 -9.46 -17.09 2.10
CA GLU A 125 -8.11 -16.55 1.97
C GLU A 125 -8.19 -15.11 1.44
N LEU A 126 -7.56 -14.15 2.12
CA LEU A 126 -7.55 -12.75 1.68
C LEU A 126 -6.22 -12.42 1.00
N ILE A 127 -6.29 -11.77 -0.17
CA ILE A 127 -5.20 -11.01 -0.77
C ILE A 127 -5.29 -9.57 -0.28
N PHE A 128 -4.19 -9.04 0.25
CA PHE A 128 -4.15 -7.71 0.83
C PHE A 128 -2.80 -7.01 0.62
N THR A 129 -2.80 -5.69 0.69
CA THR A 129 -1.59 -4.89 0.81
C THR A 129 -1.14 -4.90 2.27
N ARG A 130 0.05 -5.45 2.53
CA ARG A 130 0.68 -5.47 3.84
C ARG A 130 1.42 -4.17 4.12
N GLU A 131 1.42 -3.76 5.37
CA GLU A 131 2.35 -2.79 5.92
C GLU A 131 3.77 -3.37 5.90
N LEU A 132 4.50 -3.00 4.85
CA LEU A 132 5.89 -3.41 4.67
C LEU A 132 6.82 -2.32 5.21
N THR A 133 7.62 -2.67 6.22
CA THR A 133 8.55 -1.74 6.89
C THR A 133 10.00 -1.94 6.47
N THR A 134 10.32 -3.08 5.84
CA THR A 134 11.68 -3.43 5.42
C THR A 134 12.04 -2.70 4.13
N VAL A 135 12.79 -1.59 4.26
CA VAL A 135 13.16 -0.71 3.13
C VAL A 135 13.95 -1.42 2.04
N ALA A 136 14.77 -2.42 2.39
CA ALA A 136 15.53 -3.22 1.42
C ALA A 136 14.64 -3.99 0.41
N LEU A 137 13.35 -4.14 0.69
CA LEU A 137 12.37 -4.76 -0.21
C LEU A 137 11.62 -3.75 -1.07
N PHE A 138 11.85 -2.44 -0.88
CA PHE A 138 11.23 -1.42 -1.70
C PHE A 138 11.92 -1.31 -3.06
N PRO A 139 11.18 -1.48 -4.16
CA PRO A 139 11.73 -1.23 -5.48
C PRO A 139 12.14 0.24 -5.64
N PRO A 140 13.16 0.54 -6.49
CA PRO A 140 13.62 1.92 -6.70
C PRO A 140 12.49 2.88 -7.10
N HIS A 141 11.57 2.45 -7.96
CA HIS A 141 10.43 3.27 -8.40
C HIS A 141 9.50 3.64 -7.23
N PHE A 142 9.31 2.73 -6.26
CA PHE A 142 8.53 3.01 -5.07
C PHE A 142 9.27 3.96 -4.12
N VAL A 143 10.59 3.80 -3.98
CA VAL A 143 11.42 4.69 -3.17
C VAL A 143 11.36 6.14 -3.69
N ASP A 144 11.43 6.33 -5.01
CA ASP A 144 11.30 7.64 -5.64
C ASP A 144 9.92 8.27 -5.34
N ALA A 145 8.85 7.48 -5.46
CA ALA A 145 7.50 7.93 -5.15
C ALA A 145 7.33 8.31 -3.66
N LEU A 146 7.83 7.46 -2.77
CA LEU A 146 7.78 7.70 -1.33
C LEU A 146 8.59 8.96 -0.96
N ALA A 147 9.80 9.12 -1.49
CA ALA A 147 10.63 10.30 -1.25
C ALA A 147 9.96 11.59 -1.76
N ALA A 148 9.32 11.56 -2.94
CA ALA A 148 8.60 12.71 -3.46
C ALA A 148 7.36 13.09 -2.61
N HIS A 149 6.62 12.11 -2.10
CA HIS A 149 5.52 12.37 -1.18
C HIS A 149 6.00 12.90 0.19
N LEU A 150 7.11 12.38 0.71
CA LEU A 150 7.74 12.92 1.91
C LEU A 150 8.23 14.36 1.69
N ALA A 151 8.77 14.67 0.51
CA ALA A 151 9.19 16.03 0.17
C ALA A 151 8.04 17.03 0.26
N VAL A 152 6.82 16.66 -0.14
CA VAL A 152 5.62 17.50 0.04
C VAL A 152 5.35 17.77 1.53
N CYS A 153 5.38 16.72 2.36
CA CYS A 153 5.20 16.85 3.81
C CYS A 153 6.29 17.73 4.45
N PHE A 154 7.54 17.49 4.08
CA PHE A 154 8.70 18.21 4.62
C PHE A 154 8.70 19.67 4.20
N ALA A 155 8.31 19.98 2.96
CA ALA A 155 8.17 21.37 2.50
C ALA A 155 7.09 22.16 3.25
N GLY A 156 6.12 21.47 3.88
CA GLY A 156 5.12 22.08 4.75
C GLY A 156 5.60 22.31 6.19
N ALA A 157 6.64 21.61 6.63
CA ALA A 157 7.15 21.64 8.01
C ALA A 157 8.52 22.30 8.16
N LEU A 158 9.29 22.42 7.07
CA LEU A 158 10.63 23.00 7.04
C LEU A 158 10.65 24.31 6.24
N PRO A 159 11.63 25.20 6.47
CA PRO A 159 11.77 26.43 5.70
C PRO A 159 12.07 26.14 4.21
N VAL A 160 11.04 26.27 3.37
CA VAL A 160 11.13 26.09 1.91
C VAL A 160 10.38 27.25 1.23
N LYS A 161 10.83 27.64 0.02
CA LYS A 161 10.16 28.71 -0.75
C LYS A 161 8.72 28.25 -1.09
N PRO A 162 7.66 28.95 -0.63
CA PRO A 162 6.27 28.49 -0.81
C PRO A 162 5.86 28.28 -2.28
N GLN A 163 6.47 29.05 -3.19
CA GLN A 163 6.27 28.99 -4.63
C GLN A 163 6.63 27.62 -5.25
N LEU A 164 7.44 26.81 -4.56
CA LEU A 164 7.85 25.49 -5.03
C LEU A 164 6.85 24.39 -4.67
N MET A 165 5.92 24.64 -3.73
CA MET A 165 4.98 23.64 -3.22
C MET A 165 4.14 22.98 -4.33
N PRO A 166 3.54 23.72 -5.30
CA PRO A 166 2.81 23.09 -6.39
C PRO A 166 3.69 22.17 -7.25
N GLY A 167 4.98 22.50 -7.41
CA GLY A 167 5.94 21.68 -8.14
C GLY A 167 6.22 20.35 -7.43
N PHE A 168 6.37 20.36 -6.10
CA PHE A 168 6.54 19.13 -5.34
C PHE A 168 5.30 18.23 -5.37
N GLN A 169 4.10 18.82 -5.27
CA GLN A 169 2.85 18.07 -5.38
C GLN A 169 2.72 17.37 -6.73
N MET A 170 2.94 18.11 -7.82
CA MET A 170 2.91 17.56 -9.18
C MET A 170 3.98 16.47 -9.39
N ALA A 171 5.19 16.65 -8.86
CA ALA A 171 6.25 15.65 -8.93
C ALA A 171 5.88 14.36 -8.17
N ALA A 172 5.32 14.49 -6.96
CA ALA A 172 4.86 13.38 -6.14
C ALA A 172 3.78 12.56 -6.86
N GLU A 173 2.72 13.21 -7.35
CA GLU A 173 1.64 12.52 -8.09
C GLU A 173 2.17 11.80 -9.34
N ARG A 174 3.04 12.44 -10.11
CA ARG A 174 3.63 11.84 -11.32
C ARG A 174 4.50 10.64 -10.98
N SER A 175 5.33 10.74 -9.94
CA SER A 175 6.21 9.65 -9.50
C SER A 175 5.40 8.44 -9.04
N LEU A 176 4.30 8.68 -8.32
CA LEU A 176 3.39 7.63 -7.85
C LEU A 176 2.73 6.88 -9.00
N LEU A 177 2.18 7.59 -9.99
CA LEU A 177 1.57 6.96 -11.17
C LEU A 177 2.58 6.18 -12.01
N THR A 178 3.79 6.73 -12.16
CA THR A 178 4.87 6.06 -12.90
C THR A 178 5.30 4.78 -12.19
N ALA A 179 5.50 4.85 -10.87
CA ALA A 179 5.85 3.72 -10.05
C ALA A 179 4.79 2.61 -10.12
N ALA A 180 3.51 2.96 -10.00
CA ALA A 180 2.41 2.01 -10.11
C ALA A 180 2.37 1.32 -11.47
N ALA A 181 2.62 2.06 -12.56
CA ALA A 181 2.68 1.48 -13.90
C ALA A 181 3.85 0.51 -14.08
N ILE A 182 5.03 0.83 -13.51
CA ILE A 182 6.20 -0.05 -13.55
C ILE A 182 5.92 -1.35 -12.77
N ASP A 183 5.45 -1.26 -11.53
CA ASP A 183 5.12 -2.43 -10.70
C ASP A 183 4.03 -3.31 -11.35
N ALA A 184 3.01 -2.69 -11.96
CA ALA A 184 1.96 -3.42 -12.65
C ALA A 184 2.51 -4.31 -13.78
N ASN A 185 3.58 -3.87 -14.46
CA ASN A 185 4.23 -4.59 -15.56
C ASN A 185 5.16 -5.73 -15.10
N GLU A 186 5.41 -5.89 -13.78
CA GLU A 186 6.25 -6.98 -13.26
C GLU A 186 5.56 -8.36 -13.21
N ALA A 187 4.43 -8.53 -13.90
CA ALA A 187 3.93 -9.88 -14.17
C ALA A 187 3.23 -9.99 -15.52
N VAL A 188 3.16 -11.23 -15.99
CA VAL A 188 2.40 -11.64 -17.16
C VAL A 188 0.98 -11.96 -16.72
N ALA A 189 -0.01 -11.31 -17.33
CA ALA A 189 -1.41 -11.61 -17.09
C ALA A 189 -1.77 -12.99 -17.65
N ASP A 190 -2.60 -13.74 -16.93
CA ASP A 190 -3.27 -14.90 -17.51
C ASP A 190 -4.12 -14.42 -18.73
N PRO A 191 -4.31 -15.26 -19.77
CA PRO A 191 -5.18 -14.90 -20.89
C PRO A 191 -6.56 -14.46 -20.38
N ALA A 192 -7.13 -13.44 -21.03
CA ALA A 192 -8.43 -12.90 -20.63
C ALA A 192 -9.45 -14.05 -20.48
N PRO A 193 -10.15 -14.15 -19.33
CA PRO A 193 -11.11 -15.22 -19.14
C PRO A 193 -12.21 -15.06 -20.19
N GLU A 194 -12.54 -16.16 -20.88
CA GLU A 194 -13.67 -16.14 -21.83
C GLU A 194 -14.93 -15.68 -21.09
N SER A 195 -15.68 -14.75 -21.68
CA SER A 195 -16.93 -14.27 -21.09
C SER A 195 -17.86 -15.45 -20.80
N LYS A 196 -18.55 -15.41 -19.65
CA LYS A 196 -19.47 -16.46 -19.19
C LYS A 196 -20.46 -16.92 -20.27
N THR A 197 -20.95 -15.97 -21.09
CA THR A 197 -21.86 -16.22 -22.22
C THR A 197 -21.25 -17.08 -23.34
N ILE A 198 -19.94 -17.00 -23.57
CA ILE A 198 -19.22 -17.79 -24.58
C ILE A 198 -18.96 -19.22 -24.04
N ARG A 199 -18.55 -19.33 -22.76
CA ARG A 199 -18.26 -20.61 -22.11
C ARG A 199 -19.49 -21.54 -22.05
N ILE A 200 -20.68 -20.97 -21.81
CA ILE A 200 -21.94 -21.73 -21.76
C ILE A 200 -22.34 -22.29 -23.15
N ARG A 201 -21.98 -21.62 -24.25
CA ARG A 201 -22.34 -22.06 -25.62
C ARG A 201 -21.47 -23.19 -26.17
N ARG A 202 -20.39 -23.54 -25.46
CA ARG A 202 -19.38 -24.53 -25.89
C ARG A 202 -19.51 -25.88 -25.18
N ARG A 203 -20.41 -25.97 -24.19
CA ARG A 203 -20.82 -27.21 -23.52
C ARG A 203 -22.14 -27.70 -24.10
#